data_AF-A0A2E1ABL7-F1
#
_entry.id   AF-A0A2E1ABL7-F1
#
_cell.length_a   1.000
_cell.length_b   1.000
_cell.length_c   1.000
_cell.angle_alpha   90.00
_cell.angle_beta   90.00
_cell.angle_gamma   90.00
#
_symmetry.space_group_name_H-M   'P 1'
#
loop_
_entity.id
_entity.type
_entity.pdbx_description
1 polymer ?
#
loop_
_entity_poly.entity_id
_entity_poly.type
_entity_poly.pdbx_seq_one_letter_code
_entity_poly.pdbx_strand_id
1 'polypeptide(L)'
;MDLETLIPIIGGLVALGSFVLAVVEYQRQGALKRAEHFFVMRKSYREDSDFQKISDLLEDDSQELKKIPYADKRRFLGFYEEIALMMNSGLVRKELAHYMFGYDAIRCLESEHFWVGAAPDLDSKYWILFNTFAKQMKEVEGSPTSFDPKEYKF
;
A
#
# COMPACT_ATOMS: atom_id res chain seq x y z
N MET A 1 36.57 -45.23 6.78
CA MET A 1 35.38 -44.54 7.29
C MET A 1 34.22 -45.47 7.02
N ASP A 2 33.59 -45.97 8.08
CA ASP A 2 32.64 -47.06 7.97
C ASP A 2 31.26 -46.54 7.55
N LEU A 3 30.48 -47.39 6.88
CA LEU A 3 29.16 -47.03 6.37
C LEU A 3 28.25 -46.45 7.47
N GLU A 4 28.36 -46.97 8.70
CA GLU A 4 27.63 -46.51 9.87
C GLU A 4 27.92 -45.04 10.24
N THR A 5 29.13 -44.54 9.94
CA THR A 5 29.51 -43.15 10.16
C THR A 5 29.11 -42.23 9.01
N LEU A 6 29.02 -42.76 7.79
CA LEU A 6 28.63 -42.00 6.59
C LEU A 6 27.13 -41.66 6.57
N ILE A 7 26.27 -42.60 6.99
CA ILE A 7 24.80 -42.42 6.99
C ILE A 7 24.34 -41.18 7.77
N PRO A 8 24.73 -40.95 9.04
CA PRO A 8 24.28 -39.78 9.78
C PRO A 8 24.85 -38.47 9.23
N ILE A 9 26.05 -38.49 8.65
CA ILE A 9 26.65 -37.31 7.99
C ILE A 9 25.82 -36.91 6.77
N ILE A 10 25.51 -37.88 5.90
CA ILE A 10 24.68 -37.64 4.71
C ILE A 10 23.28 -37.20 5.12
N GLY A 11 22.65 -37.87 6.09
CA GLY A 11 21.34 -37.50 6.61
C GLY A 11 21.32 -36.07 7.17
N GLY A 12 22.36 -35.68 7.93
CA GLY A 12 22.51 -34.33 8.45
C GLY A 12 22.66 -33.28 7.34
N LEU A 13 23.46 -33.56 6.30
CA LEU A 13 23.61 -32.66 5.16
C LEU A 13 22.30 -32.48 4.38
N VAL A 14 21.56 -33.56 4.15
CA VAL A 14 20.24 -33.51 3.49
C VAL A 14 19.26 -32.69 4.33
N ALA A 15 19.18 -32.95 5.64
CA ALA A 15 18.29 -32.22 6.54
C ALA A 15 18.61 -30.72 6.57
N LEU A 16 19.89 -30.35 6.66
CA LEU A 16 20.34 -28.96 6.61
C LEU A 16 19.98 -28.30 5.28
N GLY A 17 20.23 -28.98 4.16
CA GLY A 17 19.89 -28.51 2.82
C GLY A 17 18.39 -28.27 2.66
N SER A 18 17.56 -29.21 3.09
CA SER A 18 16.09 -29.08 3.08
C SER A 18 15.61 -27.94 3.96
N PHE A 19 16.22 -27.74 5.15
CA PHE A 19 15.87 -26.65 6.04
C PHE A 19 16.17 -25.28 5.42
N VAL A 20 17.36 -25.11 4.82
CA VAL A 20 17.71 -23.86 4.12
C VAL A 20 16.76 -23.58 2.97
N LEU A 21 16.43 -24.60 2.17
CA LEU A 21 15.46 -24.47 1.08
C LEU A 21 14.08 -24.04 1.60
N ALA A 22 13.62 -24.64 2.70
CA ALA A 22 12.34 -24.29 3.32
C ALA A 22 12.32 -22.83 3.81
N VAL A 23 13.41 -22.33 4.39
CA VAL A 23 13.52 -20.91 4.81
C VAL A 23 13.48 -19.97 3.61
N VAL A 24 14.21 -20.27 2.54
CA VAL A 24 14.20 -19.46 1.31
C VAL A 24 12.82 -19.45 0.67
N GLU A 25 12.17 -20.61 0.60
CA GLU A 25 10.82 -20.74 0.05
C GLU A 25 9.79 -19.97 0.89
N TYR A 26 9.89 -20.05 2.21
CA TYR A 26 9.03 -19.27 3.12
C TYR A 26 9.15 -17.76 2.88
N GLN A 27 10.37 -17.26 2.68
CA GLN A 27 10.59 -15.84 2.35
C GLN A 27 9.97 -15.44 1.00
N ARG A 28 10.12 -16.29 -0.03
CA ARG A 28 9.52 -16.07 -1.36
C ARG A 28 8.00 -16.07 -1.30
N GLN A 29 7.39 -17.01 -0.57
CA GLN A 29 5.95 -17.04 -0.34
C GLN A 29 5.46 -15.77 0.37
N GLY A 30 6.24 -15.25 1.33
CA GLY A 30 5.95 -13.96 1.96
C GLY A 30 5.88 -12.81 0.94
N ALA A 31 6.85 -12.74 0.03
CA ALA A 31 6.87 -11.71 -1.02
C ALA A 31 5.69 -11.86 -2.00
N LEU A 32 5.36 -13.08 -2.41
CA LEU A 32 4.21 -13.36 -3.27
C LEU A 32 2.89 -12.93 -2.62
N LYS A 33 2.67 -13.26 -1.34
CA LYS A 33 1.47 -12.86 -0.61
C LYS A 33 1.34 -11.33 -0.51
N ARG A 34 2.43 -10.61 -0.25
CA ARG A 34 2.44 -9.13 -0.26
C ARG A 34 2.00 -8.58 -1.63
N ALA A 35 2.57 -9.14 -2.70
CA ALA A 35 2.22 -8.74 -4.06
C ALA A 35 0.75 -9.04 -4.39
N GLU A 36 0.24 -10.22 -4.01
CA GLU A 36 -1.17 -10.58 -4.19
C GLU A 36 -2.12 -9.62 -3.48
N HIS A 37 -1.89 -9.35 -2.19
CA HIS A 37 -2.70 -8.39 -1.44
C HIS A 37 -2.67 -7.00 -2.07
N PHE A 38 -1.49 -6.53 -2.49
CA PHE A 38 -1.36 -5.27 -3.18
C PHE A 38 -2.13 -5.22 -4.50
N PHE A 39 -2.06 -6.28 -5.32
CA PHE A 39 -2.79 -6.33 -6.59
C PHE A 39 -4.30 -6.35 -6.37
N VAL A 40 -4.79 -7.02 -5.32
CA VAL A 40 -6.21 -6.97 -4.94
C VAL A 40 -6.61 -5.53 -4.61
N MET A 41 -5.85 -4.83 -3.76
CA MET A 41 -6.13 -3.44 -3.40
C MET A 41 -6.13 -2.52 -4.63
N ARG A 42 -5.10 -2.65 -5.48
CA ARG A 42 -4.98 -1.90 -6.72
C ARG A 42 -6.13 -2.18 -7.69
N LYS A 43 -6.61 -3.42 -7.75
CA LYS A 43 -7.75 -3.81 -8.57
C LYS A 43 -9.03 -3.18 -8.04
N SER A 44 -9.31 -3.32 -6.74
CA SER A 44 -10.46 -2.68 -6.10
C SER A 44 -10.47 -1.17 -6.32
N TYR A 45 -9.31 -0.52 -6.22
CA TYR A 45 -9.19 0.92 -6.48
C TYR A 45 -9.60 1.34 -7.89
N ARG A 46 -9.15 0.58 -8.90
CA ARG A 46 -9.40 0.90 -10.32
C ARG A 46 -10.79 0.50 -10.80
N GLU A 47 -11.35 -0.56 -10.25
CA GLU A 47 -12.63 -1.13 -10.70
C GLU A 47 -13.82 -0.54 -9.96
N ASP A 48 -13.61 0.13 -8.82
CA ASP A 48 -14.67 0.85 -8.11
C ASP A 48 -15.02 2.15 -8.85
N SER A 49 -16.23 2.18 -9.44
CA SER A 49 -16.71 3.33 -10.21
C SER A 49 -16.86 4.60 -9.39
N ASP A 50 -17.17 4.50 -8.10
CA ASP A 50 -17.29 5.69 -7.25
C ASP A 50 -15.89 6.26 -6.96
N PHE A 51 -14.88 5.39 -6.82
CA PHE A 51 -13.51 5.83 -6.64
C PHE A 51 -13.00 6.53 -7.89
N GLN A 52 -13.22 5.95 -9.07
CA GLN A 52 -12.86 6.60 -10.34
C GLN A 52 -13.54 7.95 -10.48
N LYS A 53 -14.85 8.03 -10.19
CA LYS A 53 -15.59 9.29 -10.19
C LYS A 53 -15.00 10.32 -9.22
N ILE A 54 -14.65 9.92 -8.00
CA ILE A 54 -14.03 10.83 -7.03
C ILE A 54 -12.67 11.30 -7.53
N SER A 55 -11.82 10.40 -8.02
CA SER A 55 -10.49 10.75 -8.56
C SER A 55 -10.59 11.70 -9.75
N ASP A 56 -11.50 11.45 -10.70
CA ASP A 56 -11.73 12.34 -11.85
C ASP A 56 -12.13 13.75 -11.40
N LEU A 57 -13.00 13.85 -10.39
CA LEU A 57 -13.44 15.13 -9.82
C LEU A 57 -12.37 15.82 -8.97
N LEU A 58 -11.35 15.08 -8.49
CA LEU A 58 -10.24 15.63 -7.72
C LEU A 58 -9.17 16.29 -8.61
N GLU A 59 -9.09 15.94 -9.90
CA GLU A 59 -8.10 16.50 -10.83
C GLU A 59 -8.19 18.03 -10.94
N ASP A 60 -9.40 18.58 -10.92
CA ASP A 60 -9.66 20.02 -11.03
C ASP A 60 -10.33 20.61 -9.77
N ASP A 61 -10.34 19.87 -8.66
CA ASP A 61 -11.09 20.18 -7.44
C ASP A 61 -12.53 20.63 -7.78
N SER A 62 -13.28 19.79 -8.49
CA SER A 62 -14.62 20.14 -8.98
C SER A 62 -15.59 20.41 -7.83
N GLN A 63 -16.47 21.41 -8.02
CA GLN A 63 -17.55 21.69 -7.07
C GLN A 63 -18.55 20.52 -6.91
N GLU A 64 -18.58 19.58 -7.86
CA GLU A 64 -19.41 18.39 -7.76
C GLU A 64 -18.98 17.46 -6.62
N LEU A 65 -17.74 17.55 -6.14
CA LEU A 65 -17.25 16.85 -4.95
C LEU A 65 -18.11 17.15 -3.71
N LYS A 66 -18.68 18.36 -3.62
CA LYS A 66 -19.58 18.75 -2.51
C LYS A 66 -20.85 17.92 -2.46
N LYS A 67 -21.27 17.38 -3.61
CA LYS A 67 -22.51 16.61 -3.78
C LYS A 67 -22.32 15.10 -3.57
N ILE A 68 -21.07 14.62 -3.51
CA ILE A 68 -20.79 13.20 -3.27
C ILE A 68 -21.27 12.83 -1.87
N PRO A 69 -22.02 11.72 -1.72
CA PRO A 69 -22.46 11.25 -0.41
C PRO A 69 -21.28 11.04 0.53
N TYR A 70 -21.46 11.44 1.80
CA TYR A 70 -20.42 11.27 2.81
C TYR A 70 -19.97 9.81 2.97
N ALA A 71 -20.88 8.84 2.78
CA ALA A 71 -20.54 7.42 2.86
C ALA A 71 -19.50 7.00 1.80
N ASP A 72 -19.57 7.57 0.60
CA ASP A 72 -18.65 7.27 -0.50
C ASP A 72 -17.30 7.96 -0.29
N LYS A 73 -17.32 9.22 0.18
CA LYS A 73 -16.11 9.93 0.63
C LYS A 73 -15.39 9.14 1.72
N ARG A 74 -16.15 8.64 2.71
CA ARG A 74 -15.62 7.84 3.81
C ARG A 74 -15.01 6.52 3.33
N ARG A 75 -15.65 5.86 2.36
CA ARG A 75 -15.13 4.62 1.75
C ARG A 75 -13.80 4.89 1.02
N PHE A 76 -13.74 6.00 0.29
CA PHE A 76 -12.54 6.45 -0.41
C PHE A 76 -11.39 6.75 0.57
N LEU A 77 -11.66 7.47 1.67
CA LEU A 77 -10.67 7.71 2.73
C LEU A 77 -10.20 6.40 3.38
N GLY A 78 -11.13 5.51 3.72
CA GLY A 78 -10.84 4.23 4.34
C GLY A 78 -9.92 3.35 3.49
N PHE A 79 -10.06 3.40 2.16
CA PHE A 79 -9.14 2.71 1.25
C PHE A 79 -7.69 3.17 1.46
N TYR A 80 -7.43 4.47 1.53
CA TYR A 80 -6.07 4.97 1.77
C TYR A 80 -5.57 4.67 3.18
N GLU A 81 -6.46 4.58 4.17
CA GLU A 81 -6.08 4.10 5.51
C GLU A 81 -5.63 2.64 5.48
N GLU A 82 -6.28 1.79 4.68
CA GLU A 82 -5.83 0.41 4.46
C GLU A 82 -4.45 0.37 3.80
N ILE A 83 -4.19 1.23 2.79
CA ILE A 83 -2.86 1.36 2.19
C ILE A 83 -1.83 1.85 3.23
N ALA A 84 -2.19 2.82 4.06
CA ALA A 84 -1.34 3.31 5.13
C ALA A 84 -1.01 2.22 6.16
N LEU A 85 -1.97 1.37 6.53
CA LEU A 85 -1.75 0.21 7.40
C LEU A 85 -0.80 -0.80 6.75
N MET A 86 -0.97 -1.09 5.46
CA MET A 86 -0.06 -1.97 4.73
C MET A 86 1.37 -1.41 4.69
N MET A 87 1.51 -0.10 4.47
CA MET A 87 2.80 0.58 4.48
C MET A 87 3.46 0.55 5.86
N ASN A 88 2.71 0.90 6.91
CA ASN A 88 3.18 0.87 8.29
C ASN A 88 3.58 -0.54 8.76
N SER A 89 2.94 -1.57 8.21
CA SER A 89 3.24 -2.98 8.48
C SER A 89 4.42 -3.52 7.66
N GLY A 90 5.04 -2.70 6.81
CA GLY A 90 6.12 -3.12 5.91
C GLY A 90 5.67 -4.04 4.78
N LEU A 91 4.36 -4.14 4.52
CA LEU A 91 3.81 -4.93 3.42
C LEU A 91 3.96 -4.21 2.07
N VAL A 92 3.94 -2.88 2.10
CA VAL A 92 4.08 -2.03 0.91
C VAL A 92 5.13 -0.98 1.21
N ARG A 93 6.09 -0.81 0.29
CA ARG A 93 7.10 0.23 0.41
C ARG A 93 6.49 1.62 0.15
N LYS A 94 7.01 2.64 0.84
CA LYS A 94 6.54 4.04 0.72
C LYS A 94 6.58 4.52 -0.73
N GLU A 95 7.63 4.18 -1.47
CA GLU A 95 7.83 4.58 -2.87
C GLU A 95 6.80 3.93 -3.80
N LEU A 96 6.47 2.66 -3.56
CA LEU A 96 5.44 1.94 -4.32
C LEU A 96 4.03 2.45 -3.99
N ALA A 97 3.75 2.74 -2.71
CA ALA A 97 2.48 3.33 -2.30
C ALA A 97 2.29 4.71 -2.94
N HIS A 98 3.32 5.56 -2.94
CA HIS A 98 3.29 6.86 -3.60
C HIS A 98 3.05 6.72 -5.11
N TYR A 99 3.83 5.88 -5.79
CA TYR A 99 3.71 5.69 -7.23
C TYR A 99 2.31 5.25 -7.67
N MET A 100 1.61 4.49 -6.82
CA MET A 100 0.37 3.83 -7.20
C MET A 100 -0.87 4.55 -6.66
N PHE A 101 -0.78 5.18 -5.50
CA PHE A 101 -1.93 5.76 -4.79
C PHE A 101 -1.67 7.17 -4.28
N GLY A 102 -0.41 7.65 -4.36
CA GLY A 102 -0.01 8.91 -3.76
C GLY A 102 -0.69 10.11 -4.38
N TYR A 103 -0.77 10.16 -5.71
CA TYR A 103 -1.33 11.31 -6.44
C TYR A 103 -2.74 11.66 -5.97
N ASP A 104 -3.66 10.70 -6.04
CA ASP A 104 -5.06 10.90 -5.67
C ASP A 104 -5.23 11.17 -4.16
N ALA A 105 -4.38 10.57 -3.31
CA ALA A 105 -4.37 10.87 -1.87
C ALA A 105 -3.95 12.31 -1.58
N ILE A 106 -2.94 12.83 -2.29
CA ILE A 106 -2.49 14.22 -2.19
C ILE A 106 -3.60 15.17 -2.68
N ARG A 107 -4.20 14.90 -3.84
CA ARG A 107 -5.32 15.69 -4.36
C ARG A 107 -6.50 15.71 -3.40
N CYS A 108 -6.85 14.57 -2.83
CA CYS A 108 -7.90 14.47 -1.82
C CYS A 108 -7.58 15.29 -0.56
N LEU A 109 -6.33 15.26 -0.08
CA LEU A 109 -5.89 16.07 1.06
C LEU A 109 -6.02 17.58 0.78
N GLU A 110 -5.73 18.01 -0.44
CA GLU A 110 -5.68 19.42 -0.84
C GLU A 110 -7.03 19.99 -1.31
N SER A 111 -7.98 19.14 -1.71
CA SER A 111 -9.27 19.54 -2.26
C SER A 111 -10.18 20.17 -1.21
N GLU A 112 -10.48 21.47 -1.35
CA GLU A 112 -11.42 22.13 -0.45
C GLU A 112 -12.84 21.57 -0.60
N HIS A 113 -13.23 21.20 -1.82
CA HIS A 113 -14.58 20.73 -2.13
C HIS A 113 -14.86 19.30 -1.65
N PHE A 114 -13.84 18.44 -1.60
CA PHE A 114 -13.96 17.10 -1.03
C PHE A 114 -14.33 17.15 0.45
N TRP A 115 -13.73 18.06 1.22
CA TRP A 115 -13.97 18.17 2.66
C TRP A 115 -15.29 18.87 3.03
N VAL A 116 -15.97 19.53 2.09
CA VAL A 116 -17.29 20.10 2.36
C VAL A 116 -18.31 19.00 2.70
N GLY A 117 -18.93 19.15 3.88
CA GLY A 117 -19.92 18.20 4.39
C GLY A 117 -19.32 16.88 4.88
N ALA A 118 -17.99 16.73 4.84
CA ALA A 118 -17.30 15.63 5.49
C ALA A 118 -17.05 16.00 6.95
N ALA A 119 -17.73 15.32 7.88
CA ALA A 119 -17.47 15.47 9.31
C ALA A 119 -16.86 14.18 9.89
N PRO A 120 -15.98 14.27 10.90
CA PRO A 120 -15.36 15.49 11.43
C PRO A 120 -14.02 15.78 10.71
N ASP A 121 -13.55 17.02 10.88
CA ASP A 121 -12.36 17.66 10.32
C ASP A 121 -11.22 16.74 9.85
N LEU A 122 -10.46 17.23 8.87
CA LEU A 122 -9.18 16.65 8.44
C LEU A 122 -8.21 16.38 9.63
N ASP A 123 -8.32 17.17 10.70
CA ASP A 123 -7.54 17.05 11.94
C ASP A 123 -8.24 16.25 13.05
N SER A 124 -9.39 15.65 12.74
CA SER A 124 -10.08 14.77 13.67
C SER A 124 -9.34 13.44 13.83
N LYS A 125 -9.51 12.81 14.99
CA LYS A 125 -8.90 11.50 15.30
C LYS A 125 -9.29 10.40 14.31
N TYR A 126 -10.37 10.57 13.56
CA TYR A 126 -10.87 9.57 12.61
C TYR A 126 -10.04 9.50 11.34
N TRP A 127 -9.48 10.62 10.87
CA TRP A 127 -8.75 10.69 9.60
C TRP A 127 -7.26 10.96 9.77
N ILE A 128 -6.74 10.83 10.99
CA ILE A 128 -5.33 11.08 11.28
C ILE A 128 -4.40 10.16 10.48
N LEU A 129 -4.81 8.92 10.24
CA LEU A 129 -4.01 7.95 9.50
C LEU A 129 -3.97 8.31 8.01
N PHE A 130 -5.12 8.62 7.41
CA PHE A 130 -5.19 9.17 6.05
C PHE A 130 -4.34 10.44 5.90
N ASN A 131 -4.52 11.41 6.79
CA ASN A 131 -3.81 12.69 6.76
C ASN A 131 -2.29 12.48 6.83
N THR A 132 -1.85 11.61 7.75
CA THR A 132 -0.43 11.22 7.87
C THR A 132 0.07 10.57 6.59
N PHE A 133 -0.69 9.63 6.02
CA PHE A 133 -0.35 8.98 4.76
C PHE A 133 -0.21 9.98 3.61
N ALA A 134 -1.22 10.82 3.37
CA ALA A 134 -1.21 11.78 2.27
C ALA A 134 -0.06 12.81 2.41
N LYS A 135 0.25 13.26 3.63
CA LYS A 135 1.43 14.10 3.90
C LYS A 135 2.74 13.38 3.56
N GLN A 136 2.87 12.11 3.95
CA GLN A 136 4.03 11.30 3.59
C GLN A 136 4.15 11.09 2.08
N MET A 137 3.04 10.97 1.35
CA MET A 137 3.05 10.89 -0.11
C MET A 137 3.55 12.21 -0.72
N LYS A 138 3.07 13.36 -0.21
CA LYS A 138 3.54 14.69 -0.64
C LYS A 138 5.03 14.90 -0.40
N GLU A 139 5.58 14.37 0.70
CA GLU A 139 7.04 14.37 0.93
C GLU A 139 7.81 13.60 -0.14
N VAL A 140 7.29 12.45 -0.59
CA VAL A 140 7.91 11.68 -1.68
C VAL A 140 7.83 12.46 -2.99
N GLU A 141 6.68 13.07 -3.28
CA GLU A 141 6.47 13.87 -4.49
C GLU A 141 7.45 15.05 -4.60
N GLY A 142 7.71 15.73 -3.48
CA GLY A 142 8.64 16.86 -3.42
C GLY A 142 10.13 16.48 -3.35
N SER A 143 10.46 15.19 -3.20
CA SER A 143 11.86 14.74 -3.11
C SER A 143 12.53 14.66 -4.49
N PRO A 144 13.86 14.89 -4.61
CA PRO A 144 14.55 14.77 -5.89
C PRO A 144 14.37 13.38 -6.47
N THR A 145 13.77 13.29 -7.66
CA THR A 145 13.51 12.03 -8.35
C THR A 145 14.82 11.40 -8.85
N SER A 146 15.49 10.61 -8.01
CA SER A 146 16.34 9.54 -8.50
C SER A 146 15.47 8.32 -8.74
N PHE A 147 15.08 8.09 -9.99
CA PHE A 147 14.38 6.87 -10.34
C PHE A 147 15.33 5.67 -10.22
N ASP A 148 15.25 4.93 -9.11
CA ASP A 148 15.86 3.61 -8.97
C ASP A 148 14.76 2.53 -9.04
N PRO A 149 14.71 1.71 -10.12
CA PRO A 149 13.76 0.59 -10.22
C PRO A 149 13.75 -0.35 -9.00
N LYS A 150 14.86 -0.44 -8.26
CA LYS A 150 14.96 -1.28 -7.05
C LYS A 150 14.14 -0.77 -5.88
N GLU A 151 13.68 0.48 -5.92
CA GLU A 151 12.80 1.06 -4.91
C GLU A 151 11.35 0.61 -5.09
N TYR A 152 10.95 0.29 -6.33
CA TYR A 152 9.60 -0.14 -6.69
C TYR A 152 9.46 -1.67 -6.72
N LYS A 153 9.58 -2.31 -5.54
CA LYS A 153 9.45 -3.77 -5.38
C LYS A 153 8.64 -4.16 -4.15
N PHE A 154 8.13 -5.39 -4.16
CA PHE A 154 7.49 -6.06 -3.02
C PHE A 154 8.49 -6.70 -2.05
#